data_AF-A0A520J5H8-F1
#
_entry.id   AF-A0A520J5H8-F1
#
_cell.length_a   1.000
_cell.length_b   1.000
_cell.length_c   1.000
_cell.angle_alpha   90.00
_cell.angle_beta   90.00
_cell.angle_gamma   90.00
#
_symmetry.space_group_name_H-M   'P 1'
#
loop_
_entity.id
_entity.type
_entity.pdbx_description
1 polymer ?
#
loop_
_entity_poly.entity_id
_entity_poly.type
_entity_poly.pdbx_seq_one_letter_code
_entity_poly.pdbx_strand_id
1 'polypeptide(L)' 'GASGNIVTEDLVYMFEAMGLDTGIDIPKLLEARKILAEALPEEPLYGFVPDAGLPLGFAPAQARTQHELEMAR' A
#
# COMPACT_ATOMS: atom_id res chain seq x y z
N GLY A 1 -12.56 14.01 -11.16
CA GLY A 1 -11.31 14.36 -10.46
C GLY A 1 -11.63 14.49 -9.00
N ALA A 2 -10.95 13.77 -8.12
CA ALA A 2 -11.24 13.84 -6.69
C ALA A 2 -10.62 15.12 -6.11
N SER A 3 -11.41 15.98 -5.46
CA SER A 3 -10.98 17.26 -4.91
C SER A 3 -10.19 17.13 -3.60
N GLY A 4 -9.51 16.00 -3.38
CA GLY A 4 -8.87 15.62 -2.12
C GLY A 4 -7.46 15.06 -2.31
N ASN A 5 -6.84 14.66 -1.19
CA ASN A 5 -5.52 14.03 -1.21
C ASN A 5 -5.56 12.68 -1.95
N ILE A 6 -4.42 12.30 -2.52
CA ILE A 6 -4.23 10.96 -3.07
C ILE A 6 -4.36 9.92 -1.94
N VAL A 7 -4.97 8.78 -2.26
CA VAL A 7 -5.10 7.65 -1.33
C VAL A 7 -3.72 7.05 -1.09
N THR A 8 -3.29 7.02 0.17
CA THR A 8 -1.92 6.61 0.52
C THR A 8 -1.66 5.16 0.13
N GLU A 9 -2.63 4.27 0.33
CA GLU A 9 -2.55 2.84 -0.01
C GLU A 9 -2.32 2.63 -1.51
N ASP A 10 -3.06 3.37 -2.36
CA ASP A 10 -2.92 3.30 -3.81
C ASP A 10 -1.56 3.83 -4.26
N LEU A 11 -1.08 4.92 -3.64
CA LEU A 11 0.22 5.52 -3.95
C LEU A 11 1.37 4.59 -3.55
N VAL A 12 1.32 4.02 -2.35
CA VAL A 12 2.34 3.09 -1.85
C VAL A 12 2.39 1.85 -2.73
N TYR A 13 1.24 1.23 -3.02
CA TYR A 13 1.19 0.08 -3.93
C TYR A 13 1.80 0.40 -5.30
N MET A 14 1.45 1.55 -5.88
CA MET A 14 1.98 1.96 -7.19
C MET A 14 3.52 2.06 -7.16
N PHE A 15 4.09 2.71 -6.15
CA PHE A 15 5.54 2.86 -6.01
C PHE A 15 6.24 1.52 -5.78
N GLU A 16 5.71 0.68 -4.88
CA GLU A 16 6.28 -0.64 -4.59
C GLU A 16 6.24 -1.57 -5.81
N ALA A 17 5.15 -1.55 -6.57
CA ALA A 17 5.02 -2.30 -7.82
C ALA A 17 6.06 -1.83 -8.86
N MET A 18 6.33 -0.52 -8.91
CA MET A 18 7.38 0.06 -9.75
C MET A 18 8.81 -0.23 -9.28
N GLY A 19 9.00 -0.81 -8.09
CA GLY A 19 10.32 -1.08 -7.52
C GLY A 19 10.91 0.06 -6.70
N LEU A 20 10.08 1.01 -6.29
CA LEU A 20 10.47 2.09 -5.39
C LEU A 20 10.12 1.69 -3.96
N ASP A 21 11.15 1.50 -3.14
CA ASP A 21 11.03 1.20 -1.72
C ASP A 21 10.47 2.42 -0.95
N THR A 22 9.24 2.31 -0.47
CA THR A 22 8.57 3.34 0.33
C THR A 22 8.80 3.19 1.83
N GLY A 23 9.33 2.06 2.27
CA GLY A 23 9.43 1.67 3.69
C GLY A 23 8.09 1.38 4.37
N ILE A 24 6.97 1.36 3.63
CA ILE A 24 5.62 1.19 4.19
C ILE A 24 5.10 -0.23 3.96
N ASP A 25 4.69 -0.86 5.06
CA ASP A 25 4.02 -2.15 5.06
C ASP A 25 2.53 -1.98 4.68
N ILE A 26 2.19 -2.29 3.43
CA ILE A 26 0.82 -2.13 2.91
C ILE A 26 -0.22 -2.91 3.73
N PRO A 27 -0.02 -4.19 4.09
CA PRO A 27 -0.93 -4.90 4.99
C PRO A 27 -1.19 -4.15 6.31
N LYS A 28 -0.16 -3.62 6.98
CA LYS A 28 -0.36 -2.83 8.20
C LYS A 28 -1.06 -1.50 7.94
N LEU A 29 -0.81 -0.86 6.80
CA LEU A 29 -1.50 0.36 6.41
C LEU A 29 -3.01 0.11 6.23
N LEU A 30 -3.39 -1.02 5.64
CA LEU A 30 -4.80 -1.42 5.51
C LEU A 30 -5.45 -1.70 6.88
N GLU A 31 -4.72 -2.28 7.83
CA GLU A 31 -5.23 -2.42 9.21
C GLU A 31 -5.42 -1.07 9.89
N ALA A 32 -4.49 -0.13 9.71
CA ALA A 32 -4.63 1.24 10.23
C ALA A 32 -5.85 1.96 9.63
N ARG A 33 -6.15 1.72 8.35
CA ARG A 33 -7.34 2.26 7.69
C ARG A 33 -8.65 1.82 8.36
N LYS A 34 -8.71 0.60 8.92
CA LYS A 34 -9.92 0.13 9.63
C LYS A 34 -10.23 1.02 10.84
N ILE A 35 -9.21 1.43 11.57
CA ILE A 35 -9.35 2.37 12.71
C ILE A 35 -9.94 3.71 12.22
N LEU A 36 -9.48 4.22 11.07
CA LEU A 36 -10.03 5.44 10.49
C LEU A 36 -11.50 5.27 10.09
N ALA A 37 -11.85 4.14 9.47
CA ALA A 37 -13.23 3.84 9.07
C ALA A 37 -14.18 3.75 10.27
N GLU A 38 -13.72 3.13 11.36
CA GLU A 38 -14.47 3.05 12.62
C GLU A 38 -14.62 4.43 13.30
N ALA A 39 -13.61 5.28 13.21
CA ALA A 39 -13.63 6.62 13.79
C ALA A 39 -14.51 7.60 13.01
N LEU A 40 -14.69 7.40 11.69
CA LEU A 40 -15.45 8.26 10.79
C LEU A 40 -16.43 7.46 9.94
N PRO A 41 -17.48 6.86 10.53
CA PRO A 41 -18.36 5.92 9.84
C PRO A 41 -19.21 6.55 8.73
N GLU A 42 -19.47 7.86 8.80
CA GLU A 42 -20.27 8.60 7.82
C GLU A 42 -19.43 9.20 6.68
N GLU A 43 -18.10 9.20 6.81
CA GLU A 43 -17.21 9.75 5.78
C GLU A 43 -16.80 8.67 4.78
N PRO A 44 -17.00 8.89 3.47
CA PRO A 44 -16.61 7.92 2.47
C PRO A 44 -15.08 7.84 2.37
N LEU A 45 -14.53 6.64 2.52
CA LEU A 45 -13.12 6.36 2.30
C LEU A 45 -12.90 5.76 0.90
N TYR A 46 -12.23 6.51 0.02
CA TYR A 46 -11.95 6.09 -1.36
C TYR A 46 -10.64 5.29 -1.48
N GLY A 47 -10.51 4.46 -2.51
CA GLY A 47 -9.24 3.82 -2.89
C GLY A 47 -9.44 2.48 -3.58
N PHE A 48 -8.56 2.11 -4.51
CA PHE A 48 -8.66 0.82 -5.21
C PHE A 48 -8.04 -0.32 -4.43
N VAL A 49 -6.87 -0.11 -3.80
CA VAL A 49 -6.16 -1.12 -3.03
C VAL A 49 -6.96 -1.55 -1.78
N PRO A 50 -7.59 -0.64 -1.01
CA PRO A 50 -8.46 -1.04 0.09
C PRO A 50 -9.67 -1.88 -0.35
N ASP A 51 -10.22 -1.58 -1.54
CA ASP A 51 -11.43 -2.24 -2.05
C ASP A 51 -11.12 -3.61 -2.69
N ALA A 52 -10.03 -3.71 -3.46
CA ALA A 52 -9.67 -4.89 -4.23
C ALA A 52 -8.63 -5.79 -3.55
N GLY A 53 -7.85 -5.24 -2.61
CA GLY A 53 -6.67 -5.88 -2.06
C GLY A 53 -5.47 -5.89 -3.02
N LEU A 54 -4.38 -6.51 -2.57
CA LEU A 54 -3.16 -6.66 -3.37
C LEU A 54 -3.33 -7.77 -4.43
N PRO A 55 -2.77 -7.61 -5.65
CA PRO A 55 -2.78 -8.67 -6.65
C PRO A 55 -2.06 -9.93 -6.18
N LEU A 56 -2.48 -11.09 -6.70
CA LEU A 56 -1.79 -12.35 -6.44
C LEU A 56 -0.34 -12.29 -6.94
N GLY A 57 0.59 -12.73 -6.10
CA GLY A 57 2.02 -12.72 -6.41
C GLY A 57 2.66 -11.33 -6.36
N PHE A 58 1.96 -10.30 -5.86
CA PHE A 58 2.57 -9.01 -5.59
C PHE A 58 3.77 -9.18 -4.64
N ALA A 59 4.92 -8.68 -5.07
CA ALA A 59 6.14 -8.62 -4.28
C ALA A 59 6.54 -7.14 -4.14
N PRO A 60 6.59 -6.60 -2.91
CA PRO A 60 6.98 -5.22 -2.69
C PRO A 60 8.46 -5.01 -3.02
N ALA A 61 8.87 -3.77 -3.26
CA ALA A 61 10.25 -3.45 -3.64
C ALA A 61 11.25 -3.90 -2.58
N GLN A 62 10.90 -3.82 -1.29
CA GLN A 62 11.78 -4.30 -0.20
C GLN A 62 12.11 -5.79 -0.33
N ALA A 63 11.15 -6.61 -0.77
CA ALA A 63 11.37 -8.04 -0.93
C ALA A 63 12.38 -8.32 -2.06
N ARG A 64 12.41 -7.48 -3.10
CA ARG A 64 13.38 -7.58 -4.19
C ARG A 64 14.78 -7.13 -3.76
N THR A 65 14.91 -5.99 -3.09
CA THR A 65 16.21 -5.50 -2.61
C THR A 65 16.85 -6.44 -1.59
N GLN A 66 16.07 -7.02 -0.68
CA GLN A 66 16.61 -8.02 0.25
C GLN A 66 17.10 -9.27 -0.48
N HIS A 67 16.34 -9.77 -1.46
CA HIS A 67 16.76 -10.91 -2.27
C HIS A 67 18.05 -10.64 -3.05
N GLU A 68 18.19 -9.47 -3.66
CA GLU A 68 19.43 -9.07 -4.36
C GLU A 68 20.63 -9.00 -3.42
N LEU A 69 20.44 -8.45 -2.20
CA LEU A 69 21.50 -8.38 -1.19
C LEU A 69 21.89 -9.76 -0.63
N GLU A 70 20.94 -10.68 -0.50
CA GLU A 70 21.22 -12.06 -0.08
C GLU A 70 22.00 -12.83 -1.15
N MET A 71 21.65 -12.65 -2.42
CA MET A 71 22.32 -13.30 -3.55
C MET A 71 23.73 -12.76 -3.84
N ALA A 72 24.04 -11.55 -3.38
CA ALA A 72 25.35 -10.91 -3.56
C ALA A 72 26.39 -11.30 -2.49
N ARG A 73 26.03 -12.11 -1.50
CA ARG A 73 26.90 -12.59 -0.41
C ARG A 73 27.47 -13.97 -0.71
#